data_AF-A0A6M3M3I8-F1
#
_entry.id   AF-A0A6M3M3I8-F1
#
_cell.length_a   1.000
_cell.length_b   1.000
_cell.length_c   1.000
_cell.angle_alpha   90.00
_cell.angle_beta   90.00
_cell.angle_gamma   90.00
#
_symmetry.space_group_name_H-M   'P 1'
#
loop_
_entity.id
_entity.type
_entity.pdbx_description
1 polymer ?
#
loop_
_entity_poly.entity_id
_entity_poly.type
_entity_poly.pdbx_seq_one_letter_code
_entity_poly.pdbx_strand_id
1 'polypeptide(L)'
;MEPVRVDPLTGVINFFQSMASGHFGPLEGLEYIEVGKQIISTTLPSDTKIWETGIHRGEWVIVEQYPDKSHAEEGHQKWAKLLAEMPDFPIKDIDLWNLGQEEAK
;
A
#
# COMPACT_ATOMS: atom_id res chain seq x y z
N MET A 1 6.84 1.65 22.57
CA MET A 1 6.53 0.32 22.00
C MET A 1 7.02 0.41 20.57
N GLU A 2 8.14 -0.22 20.24
CA GLU A 2 8.70 -0.14 18.88
C GLU A 2 7.80 -0.97 17.95
N PRO A 3 7.46 -0.46 16.75
CA PRO A 3 6.64 -1.21 15.81
C PRO A 3 7.39 -2.48 15.39
N VAL A 4 6.75 -3.63 15.57
CA VAL A 4 7.27 -4.92 15.12
C VAL A 4 7.21 -4.91 13.60
N ARG A 5 8.38 -4.99 12.94
CA ARG A 5 8.46 -5.18 11.50
C ARG A 5 7.86 -6.54 11.16
N VAL A 6 6.63 -6.53 10.66
CA VAL A 6 6.02 -7.69 10.02
C VAL A 6 6.79 -7.91 8.72
N ASP A 7 7.13 -9.15 8.42
CA ASP A 7 7.82 -9.50 7.18
C ASP A 7 7.03 -8.96 5.97
N PRO A 8 7.67 -8.25 5.02
CA PRO A 8 6.98 -7.51 3.96
C PRO A 8 6.19 -8.43 3.02
N LEU A 9 6.64 -9.68 2.81
CA LEU A 9 5.87 -10.68 2.07
C LEU A 9 4.61 -11.10 2.83
N THR A 10 4.69 -11.17 4.16
CA THR A 10 3.52 -11.40 5.03
C THR A 10 2.55 -10.22 4.96
N GLY A 11 3.04 -8.97 4.96
CA GLY A 11 2.22 -7.76 4.80
C GLY A 11 1.48 -7.73 3.46
N VAL A 12 2.17 -8.04 2.36
CA VAL A 12 1.56 -8.17 1.02
C VAL A 12 0.55 -9.31 0.97
N ILE A 13 0.86 -10.50 1.51
CA ILE A 13 -0.08 -11.63 1.55
C ILE A 13 -1.31 -11.31 2.41
N ASN A 14 -1.15 -10.60 3.53
CA ASN A 14 -2.25 -10.15 4.38
C ASN A 14 -3.08 -9.06 3.69
N PHE A 15 -2.45 -8.12 2.97
CA PHE A 15 -3.13 -7.15 2.11
C PHE A 15 -4.00 -7.88 1.07
N PHE A 16 -3.44 -8.87 0.38
CA PHE A 16 -4.16 -9.72 -0.58
C PHE A 16 -5.30 -10.51 0.07
N GLN A 17 -5.08 -11.13 1.23
CA GLN A 17 -6.11 -11.87 1.95
C GLN A 17 -7.22 -10.95 2.45
N SER A 18 -6.89 -9.73 2.88
CA SER A 18 -7.85 -8.74 3.34
C SER A 18 -8.77 -8.28 2.20
N MET A 19 -8.25 -8.21 0.96
CA MET A 19 -9.01 -7.89 -0.25
C MET A 19 -9.78 -9.10 -0.83
N ALA A 20 -9.21 -10.30 -0.77
CA ALA A 20 -9.75 -11.48 -1.48
C ALA A 20 -10.70 -12.37 -0.65
N SER A 21 -10.62 -12.33 0.69
CA SER A 21 -11.27 -13.36 1.51
C SER A 21 -12.38 -12.88 2.45
N GLY A 22 -12.52 -11.58 2.70
CA GLY A 22 -13.55 -11.07 3.62
C GLY A 22 -13.55 -11.68 5.02
N HIS A 23 -12.51 -12.43 5.42
CA HIS A 23 -12.50 -13.22 6.66
C HIS A 23 -11.35 -12.93 7.63
N PHE A 24 -10.40 -12.05 7.27
CA PHE A 24 -9.54 -11.32 8.20
C PHE A 24 -9.27 -9.95 7.57
N GLY A 25 -10.36 -9.21 7.37
CA GLY A 25 -10.40 -8.00 6.56
C GLY A 25 -9.58 -6.85 7.15
N PRO A 26 -9.37 -5.79 6.36
CA PRO A 26 -8.77 -4.58 6.86
C PRO A 26 -9.58 -4.03 8.04
N LEU A 27 -8.91 -3.36 8.98
CA LEU A 27 -9.63 -2.63 10.02
C LEU A 27 -10.54 -1.59 9.37
N GLU A 28 -10.02 -0.92 8.33
CA GLU A 28 -10.73 0.02 7.47
C GLU A 28 -10.10 0.03 6.06
N GLY A 29 -10.87 0.42 5.04
CA GLY A 29 -10.37 0.58 3.68
C GLY A 29 -11.11 1.67 2.92
N LEU A 30 -10.49 2.20 1.88
CA LEU A 30 -11.13 3.05 0.89
C LEU A 30 -11.64 2.20 -0.28
N GLU A 31 -12.56 2.75 -1.08
CA GLU A 31 -12.94 2.11 -2.35
C GLU A 31 -11.70 1.99 -3.26
N TYR A 32 -11.63 0.91 -4.05
CA TYR A 32 -10.57 0.76 -5.03
C TYR A 32 -10.87 1.58 -6.29
N ILE A 33 -9.82 2.08 -6.95
CA ILE A 33 -9.93 2.80 -8.22
C ILE A 33 -9.24 1.99 -9.31
N GLU A 34 -9.94 1.79 -10.43
CA GLU A 34 -9.36 1.20 -11.64
C GLU A 34 -8.89 2.31 -12.59
N VAL A 35 -7.62 2.25 -12.98
CA VAL A 35 -7.00 3.16 -13.95
C VAL A 35 -6.38 2.35 -15.08
N GLY A 36 -7.12 2.18 -16.16
CA GLY A 36 -6.71 1.34 -17.29
C GLY A 36 -6.63 -0.13 -16.89
N LYS A 37 -5.41 -0.69 -16.80
CA LYS A 37 -5.16 -2.08 -16.35
C LYS A 37 -4.65 -2.16 -14.91
N GLN A 38 -4.66 -1.03 -14.20
CA GLN A 38 -4.10 -0.90 -12.86
C GLN A 38 -5.23 -0.76 -11.85
N ILE A 39 -5.07 -1.38 -10.68
CA ILE A 39 -5.99 -1.22 -9.55
C ILE A 39 -5.24 -0.53 -8.43
N ILE A 40 -5.84 0.51 -7.86
CA ILE A 40 -5.31 1.24 -6.72
C ILE A 40 -6.21 0.94 -5.54
N SER A 41 -5.64 0.52 -4.43
CA SER A 41 -6.39 0.26 -3.20
C SER A 41 -5.62 0.88 -2.03
N THR A 42 -6.35 1.50 -1.10
CA THR A 42 -5.78 2.05 0.12
C THR A 42 -6.47 1.47 1.33
N THR A 43 -5.70 0.95 2.28
CA THR A 43 -6.25 0.17 3.37
C THR A 43 -5.46 0.34 4.66
N LEU A 44 -6.11 0.06 5.79
CA LEU A 44 -5.51 -0.04 7.12
C LEU A 44 -5.49 -1.52 7.51
N PRO A 45 -4.40 -2.25 7.21
CA PRO A 45 -4.28 -3.64 7.57
C PRO A 45 -4.13 -3.78 9.09
N SER A 46 -4.56 -4.92 9.62
CA SER A 46 -4.66 -5.15 11.06
C SER A 46 -3.31 -5.40 11.75
N ASP A 47 -2.30 -5.79 10.99
CA ASP A 47 -0.95 -6.16 11.44
C ASP A 47 -0.03 -4.95 11.57
N THR A 48 0.10 -4.12 10.52
CA THR A 48 0.95 -2.91 10.56
C THR A 48 0.24 -1.76 11.26
N LYS A 49 -1.10 -1.70 11.17
CA LYS A 49 -1.91 -0.57 11.65
C LYS A 49 -1.45 0.78 11.09
N ILE A 50 -0.87 0.76 9.90
CA ILE A 50 -0.44 1.93 9.15
C ILE A 50 -1.26 1.94 7.86
N TRP A 51 -1.80 3.11 7.49
CA TRP A 51 -2.51 3.21 6.23
C TRP A 51 -1.53 3.02 5.07
N GLU A 52 -1.90 2.24 4.07
CA GLU A 52 -1.02 1.95 2.95
C GLU A 52 -1.78 1.94 1.62
N THR A 53 -1.14 2.44 0.57
CA THR A 53 -1.63 2.34 -0.81
C THR A 53 -0.89 1.22 -1.52
N GLY A 54 -1.65 0.24 -2.00
CA GLY A 54 -1.20 -0.79 -2.92
C GLY A 54 -1.62 -0.47 -4.36
N ILE A 55 -0.77 -0.81 -5.32
CA ILE A 55 -1.08 -0.75 -6.75
C ILE A 55 -0.87 -2.12 -7.38
N HIS A 56 -1.87 -2.60 -8.10
CA HIS A 56 -1.82 -3.85 -8.86
C HIS A 56 -1.46 -3.58 -10.32
N ARG A 57 -0.32 -4.11 -10.78
CA ARG A 57 0.11 -4.06 -12.18
C ARG A 57 0.71 -5.40 -12.63
N GLY A 58 -0.07 -6.47 -12.48
CA GLY A 58 0.38 -7.86 -12.67
C GLY A 58 0.86 -8.51 -11.37
N GLU A 59 1.32 -7.69 -10.43
CA GLU A 59 1.53 -8.01 -9.02
C GLU A 59 1.12 -6.79 -8.18
N TRP A 60 0.85 -6.99 -6.89
CA TRP A 60 0.57 -5.89 -5.97
C TRP A 60 1.87 -5.38 -5.36
N VAL A 61 2.00 -4.06 -5.31
CA VAL A 61 3.15 -3.36 -4.76
C VAL A 61 2.66 -2.29 -3.79
N ILE A 62 3.21 -2.25 -2.58
CA ILE A 62 2.91 -1.19 -1.60
C ILE A 62 3.76 0.02 -1.97
N VAL A 63 3.12 1.10 -2.41
CA VAL A 63 3.82 2.27 -2.98
C VAL A 63 3.98 3.42 -2.00
N GLU A 64 3.14 3.49 -0.97
CA GLU A 64 3.15 4.59 -0.01
C GLU A 64 2.43 4.18 1.28
N GLN A 65 2.91 4.69 2.42
CA GLN A 65 2.32 4.51 3.75
C GLN A 65 2.00 5.89 4.35
N TYR A 66 0.94 5.97 5.17
CA TYR A 66 0.39 7.21 5.68
C TYR A 66 0.13 7.14 7.20
N PRO A 67 0.29 8.27 7.90
CA PRO A 67 0.09 8.33 9.34
C PRO A 67 -1.37 8.17 9.77
N ASP A 68 -2.32 8.55 8.90
CA ASP A 68 -3.75 8.52 9.18
C ASP A 68 -4.57 8.44 7.88
N LYS A 69 -5.89 8.28 8.06
CA LYS A 69 -6.86 8.12 6.98
C LYS A 69 -6.93 9.33 6.06
N SER A 70 -6.80 10.55 6.58
CA SER A 70 -6.88 11.77 5.77
C SER A 70 -5.75 11.81 4.77
N HIS A 71 -4.52 11.56 5.23
CA HIS A 71 -3.36 11.47 4.36
C HIS A 71 -3.47 10.29 3.38
N ALA A 72 -4.07 9.18 3.81
CA ALA A 72 -4.31 8.01 2.96
C ALA A 72 -5.30 8.30 1.83
N GLU A 73 -6.36 9.07 2.09
CA GLU A 73 -7.34 9.52 1.09
C GLU A 73 -6.67 10.47 0.07
N GLU A 74 -5.89 11.43 0.54
CA GLU A 74 -5.12 12.33 -0.33
C GLU A 74 -4.13 11.56 -1.22
N GLY A 75 -3.40 10.63 -0.62
CA GLY A 75 -2.47 9.74 -1.32
C GLY A 75 -3.15 8.86 -2.35
N HIS A 76 -4.30 8.26 -2.01
CA HIS A 76 -5.10 7.45 -2.93
C HIS A 76 -5.51 8.23 -4.18
N GLN A 77 -6.00 9.47 -4.01
CA GLN A 77 -6.38 10.35 -5.12
C GLN A 77 -5.16 10.81 -5.93
N LYS A 78 -4.05 11.11 -5.25
CA LYS A 78 -2.77 11.45 -5.88
C LYS A 78 -2.28 10.33 -6.80
N TRP A 79 -2.31 9.07 -6.34
CA TRP A 79 -1.94 7.91 -7.16
C TRP A 79 -2.90 7.68 -8.32
N ALA A 80 -4.21 7.82 -8.09
CA ALA A 80 -5.22 7.71 -9.14
C ALA A 80 -5.00 8.73 -10.26
N LYS A 81 -4.78 9.99 -9.90
CA LYS A 81 -4.47 11.06 -10.86
C LYS A 81 -3.15 10.79 -11.58
N LEU A 82 -2.11 10.42 -10.84
CA LEU A 82 -0.78 10.16 -11.40
C LEU A 82 -0.81 9.06 -12.45
N LEU A 83 -1.46 7.93 -12.16
CA LEU A 83 -1.56 6.82 -13.11
C LEU A 83 -2.55 7.09 -14.25
N ALA A 84 -3.51 7.99 -14.07
CA ALA A 84 -4.39 8.41 -15.16
C ALA A 84 -3.63 9.26 -16.18
N GLU A 85 -2.74 10.14 -15.71
CA GLU A 85 -1.91 11.01 -16.55
C GLU A 85 -0.68 10.27 -17.12
N MET A 86 -0.08 9.38 -16.33
CA MET A 86 1.11 8.61 -16.68
C MET A 86 0.92 7.13 -16.32
N PRO A 87 0.21 6.34 -17.16
CA PRO A 87 -0.06 4.93 -16.89
C PRO A 87 1.20 4.07 -16.76
N ASP A 88 2.30 4.48 -17.39
CA ASP A 88 3.60 3.81 -17.33
C ASP A 88 4.52 4.33 -16.23
N PHE A 89 4.00 5.16 -15.31
CA PHE A 89 4.78 5.68 -14.19
C PHE A 89 5.44 4.52 -13.42
N PRO A 90 6.75 4.59 -13.14
CA PRO A 90 7.45 3.52 -12.44
C PRO A 90 6.99 3.47 -10.98
N ILE A 91 6.21 2.45 -10.65
CA ILE A 91 5.84 2.10 -9.26
C ILE A 91 6.94 1.23 -8.65
N LYS A 92 7.21 1.42 -7.36
CA LYS A 92 8.22 0.65 -6.61
C LYS A 92 7.72 0.39 -5.21
N ASP A 93 8.15 -0.74 -4.66
CA ASP A 93 7.81 -1.12 -3.29
C ASP A 93 8.54 -0.23 -2.28
N ILE A 94 7.81 0.27 -1.28
CA ILE A 94 8.35 1.10 -0.21
C ILE A 94 9.36 0.33 0.67
N ASP A 95 9.19 -0.98 0.84
CA ASP A 95 10.09 -1.80 1.67
C ASP A 95 11.46 -2.01 0.99
N LEU A 96 11.51 -1.96 -0.33
CA LEU A 96 12.75 -2.05 -1.10
C LEU A 96 13.62 -0.78 -1.00
N TRP A 97 13.07 0.34 -0.52
CA TRP A 97 13.79 1.61 -0.37
C TRP A 97 14.20 1.93 1.07
N ASN A 98 13.75 1.14 2.06
CA ASN A 98 14.12 1.32 3.46
C ASN A 98 15.18 0.31 3.98
N LEU A 99 15.83 -0.42 3.07
CA LEU A 99 16.96 -1.32 3.36
C LEU A 99 18.30 -0.69 2.92
N GLY A 100 18.57 0.56 3.30
CA GLY A 100 19.82 1.22 2.90
C GLY A 100 20.19 2.57 3.54
N GLN A 101 19.61 2.97 4.67
CA GLN A 101 20.05 4.17 5.41
C GLN A 101 19.84 3.91 6.92
N GLU A 102 20.77 3.90 7.87
CA GLU A 102 22.23 3.99 7.92
C GLU A 102 22.63 3.20 9.18
N GLU A 103 23.37 2.08 9.05
CA GLU A 103 24.30 1.68 10.11
C GLU A 103 25.62 2.44 9.87
N ALA A 104 25.68 3.67 10.39
CA ALA A 104 26.90 4.43 10.64
C ALA A 104 26.47 5.62 11.50
N LYS A 105 26.92 5.85 12.73
CA LYS A 105 28.23 5.61 13.32
C LYS A 105 28.12 5.72 14.85
#